data_AF-A0A1Z9Z2T4-F1
#
_entry.id   AF-A0A1Z9Z2T4-F1
#
_cell.length_a   1.000
_cell.length_b   1.000
_cell.length_c   1.000
_cell.angle_alpha   90.00
_cell.angle_beta   90.00
_cell.angle_gamma   90.00
#
_symmetry.space_group_name_H-M   'P 1'
#
loop_
_entity.id
_entity.type
_entity.pdbx_description
1 polymer ?
#
loop_
_entity_poly.entity_id
_entity_poly.type
_entity_poly.pdbx_seq_one_letter_code
_entity_poly.pdbx_strand_id
1 'polypeptide(L)'
;MSSTGGTKIYCPICKKIKVCKAIPVTYITYDTKDYTQQMQIIGHPDIQFFQRGRMCTSCNHEFITAEIEYDFLNELCELRSALRKIKENAREYSTQTEVAQKTLKNLQISLEVLSALE
;
A
#
# COMPACT_ATOMS: atom_id res chain seq x y z
N MET A 1 -7.10 -8.74 38.78
CA MET A 1 -6.51 -9.08 37.46
C MET A 1 -7.65 -9.34 36.49
N SER A 2 -8.08 -8.32 35.73
CA SER A 2 -9.30 -8.40 34.90
C SER A 2 -9.01 -9.03 33.53
N SER A 3 -9.54 -10.23 33.34
CA SER A 3 -9.44 -11.11 32.17
C SER A 3 -10.31 -10.64 31.00
N THR A 4 -9.96 -9.55 30.34
CA THR A 4 -10.52 -9.25 29.00
C THR A 4 -9.57 -9.85 27.97
N GLY A 5 -9.85 -11.08 27.51
CA GLY A 5 -8.97 -11.92 26.68
C GLY A 5 -8.70 -11.40 25.26
N GLY A 6 -8.07 -10.22 25.14
CA GLY A 6 -7.70 -9.62 23.87
C GLY A 6 -6.56 -8.61 23.96
N THR A 7 -5.94 -8.32 22.83
CA THR A 7 -4.81 -7.38 22.69
C THR A 7 -5.31 -6.07 22.08
N LYS A 8 -4.75 -4.92 22.51
CA LYS A 8 -5.01 -3.63 21.86
C LYS A 8 -4.29 -3.56 20.52
N ILE A 9 -5.03 -3.58 19.41
CA ILE A 9 -4.51 -3.59 18.03
C ILE A 9 -5.35 -2.63 17.18
N TYR A 10 -4.77 -2.07 16.12
CA TYR A 10 -5.50 -1.27 15.15
C TYR A 10 -6.57 -2.09 14.42
N CYS A 11 -7.83 -1.67 14.49
CA CYS A 11 -8.92 -2.28 13.74
C CYS A 11 -9.13 -1.52 12.41
N PRO A 12 -9.11 -2.19 11.24
CA PRO A 12 -9.23 -1.53 9.95
C PRO A 12 -10.61 -0.91 9.70
N ILE A 13 -11.67 -1.49 10.27
CA ILE A 13 -13.05 -0.96 10.16
C ILE A 13 -13.29 0.20 11.13
N CYS A 14 -12.88 0.06 12.39
CA CYS A 14 -13.04 1.16 13.37
C CYS A 14 -12.04 2.31 13.15
N LYS A 15 -10.97 2.07 12.40
CA LYS A 15 -9.86 3.01 12.14
C LYS A 15 -9.20 3.57 13.41
N LYS A 16 -9.12 2.74 14.45
CA LYS A 16 -8.50 3.09 15.74
C LYS A 16 -8.05 1.84 16.48
N ILE A 17 -7.18 2.03 17.47
CA ILE A 17 -6.78 0.97 18.40
C ILE A 17 -8.00 0.49 19.19
N LYS A 18 -8.27 -0.80 19.13
CA LYS A 18 -9.35 -1.49 19.84
C LYS A 18 -8.84 -2.77 20.47
N VAL A 19 -9.58 -3.28 21.44
CA VAL A 19 -9.33 -4.62 21.97
C VAL A 19 -9.79 -5.62 20.91
N CYS A 20 -8.88 -6.48 20.48
CA CYS A 20 -9.14 -7.54 19.51
C CYS A 20 -8.73 -8.87 20.14
N LYS A 21 -9.65 -9.85 20.14
CA LYS A 21 -9.33 -11.20 20.63
C LYS A 21 -8.65 -12.01 19.53
N ALA A 22 -7.77 -12.92 19.92
CA ALA A 22 -7.19 -13.87 18.99
C ALA A 22 -8.23 -14.92 18.59
N ILE A 23 -8.30 -15.25 17.31
CA ILE A 23 -9.11 -16.33 16.77
C ILE A 23 -8.26 -17.19 15.83
N PRO A 24 -8.58 -18.47 15.62
CA PRO A 24 -7.91 -19.29 14.62
C PRO A 24 -7.97 -18.63 13.24
N VAL A 25 -6.84 -18.60 12.51
CA VAL A 25 -6.77 -18.02 11.15
C VAL A 25 -7.71 -18.75 10.20
N THR A 26 -7.84 -20.06 10.36
CA THR A 26 -8.72 -20.93 9.57
C THR A 26 -10.20 -20.52 9.62
N TYR A 27 -10.64 -19.77 10.64
CA TYR A 27 -12.01 -19.25 10.71
C TYR A 27 -12.22 -18.06 9.76
N ILE A 28 -11.15 -17.38 9.38
CA ILE A 28 -11.16 -16.21 8.50
C ILE A 28 -10.88 -16.63 7.04
N THR A 29 -9.90 -17.51 6.82
CA THR A 29 -9.54 -17.96 5.47
C THR A 29 -10.45 -19.08 4.95
N TYR A 30 -11.16 -19.77 5.85
CA TYR A 30 -11.94 -20.98 5.57
C TYR A 30 -11.11 -22.13 4.98
N ASP A 31 -9.78 -22.05 5.05
CA ASP A 31 -8.87 -23.12 4.65
C ASP A 31 -8.35 -23.84 5.90
N THR A 32 -8.65 -25.14 5.98
CA THR A 32 -8.15 -26.02 7.03
C THR A 32 -6.66 -26.33 6.88
N LYS A 33 -5.98 -25.88 5.84
CA LYS A 33 -4.52 -25.99 5.69
C LYS A 33 -3.79 -24.78 6.29
N ASP A 34 -4.49 -23.69 6.57
CA ASP A 34 -3.94 -22.46 7.18
C ASP A 34 -3.80 -22.54 8.71
N TYR A 35 -3.44 -23.71 9.24
CA TYR A 35 -3.06 -23.84 10.66
C TYR A 35 -1.65 -23.32 10.91
N THR A 36 -0.82 -23.17 9.88
CA THR A 36 0.56 -22.70 10.01
C THR A 36 0.59 -21.22 10.35
N GLN A 37 1.20 -20.88 11.48
CA GLN A 37 1.35 -19.49 11.87
C GLN A 37 2.50 -18.81 11.12
N GLN A 38 3.53 -19.55 10.70
CA GLN A 38 4.62 -19.02 9.89
C GLN A 38 4.28 -19.15 8.41
N MET A 39 4.35 -18.03 7.69
CA MET A 39 4.00 -17.91 6.28
C MET A 39 5.12 -17.21 5.51
N GLN A 40 5.12 -17.43 4.21
CA GLN A 40 5.96 -16.73 3.24
C GLN A 40 5.09 -16.28 2.06
N ILE A 41 5.49 -15.19 1.40
CA ILE A 41 4.80 -14.73 0.20
C ILE A 41 5.34 -15.48 -1.03
N ILE A 42 4.46 -16.04 -1.85
CA ILE A 42 4.84 -16.71 -3.09
C ILE A 42 5.49 -15.68 -4.03
N GLY A 43 6.69 -15.99 -4.51
CA GLY A 43 7.49 -15.08 -5.34
C GLY A 43 8.37 -14.10 -4.55
N HIS A 44 8.24 -14.07 -3.21
CA HIS A 44 9.02 -13.21 -2.31
C HIS A 44 9.39 -13.99 -1.04
N PRO A 45 10.31 -14.97 -1.13
CA PRO A 45 10.66 -15.88 -0.02
C PRO A 45 11.40 -15.18 1.14
N ASP A 46 11.97 -14.01 0.88
CA ASP A 46 12.54 -13.08 1.86
C ASP A 46 11.47 -12.49 2.80
N ILE A 47 10.22 -12.43 2.35
CA ILE A 47 9.09 -11.92 3.14
C ILE A 47 8.49 -13.08 3.94
N GLN A 48 9.04 -13.29 5.13
CA GLN A 48 8.51 -14.22 6.13
C GLN A 48 7.76 -13.48 7.22
N PHE A 49 6.62 -14.01 7.62
CA PHE A 49 5.80 -13.39 8.65
C PHE A 49 5.04 -14.42 9.47
N PHE A 50 4.64 -14.01 10.66
CA PHE A 50 3.78 -14.79 11.53
C PHE A 50 2.33 -14.26 11.46
N GLN A 51 1.40 -15.07 10.97
CA GLN A 51 0.01 -14.71 10.85
C GLN A 51 -0.80 -14.99 12.11
N ARG A 52 -1.71 -14.07 12.45
CA ARG A 52 -2.68 -14.23 13.54
C ARG A 52 -4.05 -13.74 13.14
N GLY A 53 -5.07 -14.55 13.37
CA GLY A 53 -6.46 -14.16 13.25
C GLY A 53 -6.87 -13.27 14.43
N ARG A 54 -7.57 -12.18 14.12
CA ARG A 54 -8.05 -11.20 15.11
C ARG A 54 -9.54 -10.93 14.86
N MET A 55 -10.30 -10.83 15.95
CA MET A 55 -11.65 -10.29 15.91
C MET A 55 -11.77 -9.07 16.82
N CYS A 56 -12.19 -7.93 16.26
CA CYS A 56 -12.43 -6.71 17.03
C CYS A 56 -13.63 -6.89 17.97
N THR A 57 -13.47 -6.62 19.27
CA THR A 57 -14.58 -6.77 20.23
C THR A 57 -15.62 -5.64 20.14
N SER A 58 -15.32 -4.56 19.42
CA SER A 58 -16.25 -3.43 19.24
C SER A 58 -17.14 -3.56 18.01
N CYS A 59 -16.61 -4.06 16.89
CA CYS A 59 -17.36 -4.17 15.63
C CYS A 59 -17.49 -5.60 15.11
N ASN A 60 -16.94 -6.59 15.81
CA ASN A 60 -16.90 -8.00 15.43
C ASN A 60 -16.25 -8.29 14.06
N HIS A 61 -15.56 -7.31 13.48
CA HIS A 61 -14.83 -7.53 12.25
C HIS A 61 -13.65 -8.47 12.49
N GLU A 62 -13.55 -9.48 11.64
CA GLU A 62 -12.49 -10.48 11.61
C GLU A 62 -11.46 -10.10 10.55
N PHE A 63 -10.19 -10.17 10.92
CA PHE A 63 -9.09 -9.83 10.03
C PHE A 63 -7.80 -10.54 10.46
N ILE A 64 -6.87 -10.67 9.53
CA ILE A 64 -5.56 -11.29 9.77
C ILE A 64 -4.53 -10.18 9.98
N THR A 65 -3.66 -10.37 10.95
CA THR A 65 -2.45 -9.57 11.14
C THR A 65 -1.22 -10.41 10.83
N ALA A 66 -0.22 -9.79 10.21
CA ALA A 66 1.10 -10.36 10.00
C ALA A 66 2.11 -9.66 10.91
N GLU A 67 2.85 -10.43 11.71
CA GLU A 67 4.03 -9.98 12.45
C GLU A 67 5.24 -10.22 11.56
N ILE A 68 5.91 -9.15 11.18
CA ILE A 68 7.10 -9.15 10.31
C ILE A 68 8.21 -8.35 10.99
N GLU A 69 9.43 -8.48 10.49
CA GLU A 69 10.59 -7.68 10.92
C GLU A 69 10.30 -6.17 10.75
N TYR A 70 10.76 -5.36 11.70
CA TYR A 70 10.39 -3.95 11.81
C TYR A 70 11.05 -3.09 10.74
N ASP A 71 12.30 -3.34 10.41
CA ASP A 71 13.03 -2.61 9.36
C ASP A 71 12.43 -2.86 7.98
N PHE A 72 11.91 -4.07 7.72
CA PHE A 72 11.13 -4.36 6.51
C PHE A 72 9.87 -3.47 6.39
N LEU A 73 9.20 -3.16 7.51
CA LEU A 73 8.09 -2.20 7.50
C LEU A 73 8.55 -0.77 7.19
N ASN A 74 9.74 -0.38 7.65
CA ASN A 74 10.33 0.92 7.33
C ASN A 74 10.68 1.02 5.85
N GLU A 75 11.30 -0.03 5.29
CA GLU A 75 11.58 -0.13 3.85
C GLU A 75 10.29 0.01 3.02
N LEU A 76 9.21 -0.67 3.41
CA LEU A 76 7.91 -0.53 2.76
C LEU A 76 7.37 0.92 2.81
N CYS A 77 7.59 1.63 3.92
CA CYS A 77 7.20 3.03 4.05
C CYS A 77 8.03 3.95 3.14
N GLU A 78 9.33 3.69 3.02
CA GLU A 78 10.24 4.40 2.12
C GLU A 78 9.86 4.18 0.65
N LEU A 79 9.63 2.92 0.26
CA LEU A 79 9.17 2.56 -1.08
C LEU A 79 7.85 3.25 -1.45
N ARG A 80 6.87 3.28 -0.53
CA ARG A 80 5.61 4.00 -0.75
C ARG A 80 5.82 5.49 -0.95
N SER A 81 6.76 6.09 -0.22
CA SER A 81 7.10 7.51 -0.34
C SER A 81 7.83 7.82 -1.65
N ALA A 82 8.77 6.96 -2.05
CA ALA A 82 9.49 7.06 -3.32
C ALA A 82 8.54 6.92 -4.53
N LEU A 83 7.65 5.91 -4.50
CA LEU A 83 6.65 5.72 -5.55
C LEU A 83 5.69 6.91 -5.67
N ARG A 84 5.33 7.55 -4.56
CA ARG A 84 4.51 8.78 -4.60
C ARG A 84 5.25 9.89 -5.34
N LYS A 85 6.52 10.15 -5.00
CA LYS A 85 7.35 11.17 -5.66
C LYS A 85 7.51 10.90 -7.16
N ILE A 86 7.76 9.64 -7.53
CA ILE A 86 7.88 9.25 -8.94
C ILE A 86 6.58 9.53 -9.70
N LYS A 87 5.42 9.23 -9.11
CA LYS A 87 4.10 9.52 -9.72
C LYS A 87 3.85 11.02 -9.86
N GLU A 88 4.25 11.82 -8.87
CA GLU A 88 4.15 13.29 -8.92
C GLU A 88 5.03 13.84 -10.05
N ASN A 89 6.31 13.43 -10.11
CA ASN A 89 7.24 13.85 -11.17
C ASN A 89 6.76 13.42 -12.56
N ALA A 90 6.24 12.20 -12.71
CA ALA A 90 5.72 11.72 -13.99
C ALA A 90 4.55 12.56 -14.50
N ARG A 91 3.66 13.02 -13.59
CA ARG A 91 2.57 13.94 -13.94
C ARG A 91 3.13 15.29 -14.37
N GLU A 92 4.09 15.82 -13.63
CA GLU A 92 4.73 17.09 -13.96
C GLU A 92 5.41 17.03 -15.33
N TYR A 93 6.18 15.98 -15.62
CA TYR A 93 6.82 15.79 -16.93
C TYR A 93 5.81 15.63 -18.06
N SER A 94 4.68 14.97 -17.82
CA SER A 94 3.60 14.87 -18.81
C SER A 94 3.06 16.27 -19.14
N THR A 95 2.77 17.09 -18.12
CA THR A 95 2.28 18.47 -18.32
C THR A 95 3.32 19.35 -19.02
N GLN A 96 4.59 19.27 -18.62
CA GLN A 96 5.68 20.01 -19.25
C GLN A 96 5.86 19.60 -20.72
N THR A 97 5.73 18.31 -21.03
CA THR A 97 5.81 17.79 -22.40
C THR A 97 4.67 18.34 -23.27
N GLU A 98 3.44 18.36 -22.77
CA GLU A 98 2.30 18.94 -23.49
C GLU A 98 2.50 20.44 -23.78
N VAL A 99 3.03 21.19 -22.81
CA VAL A 99 3.36 22.61 -23.00
C VAL A 99 4.46 22.78 -24.04
N ALA A 100 5.54 22.00 -23.95
CA ALA A 100 6.63 22.04 -24.91
C ALA A 100 6.14 21.73 -26.33
N GLN A 101 5.27 20.71 -26.50
CA GLN A 101 4.66 20.39 -27.79
C GLN A 101 3.81 21.53 -28.34
N LYS A 102 3.01 22.21 -27.51
CA LYS A 102 2.24 23.39 -27.93
C LYS A 102 3.16 24.52 -28.38
N THR A 103 4.22 24.80 -27.62
CA THR A 103 5.20 25.84 -27.96
C THR A 103 5.92 25.53 -29.27
N LEU A 104 6.37 24.28 -29.45
CA LEU A 104 7.00 23.82 -30.70
C LEU A 104 6.07 23.99 -31.90
N LYS A 105 4.78 23.64 -31.75
CA LYS A 105 3.78 23.84 -32.80
C LYS A 105 3.63 25.32 -33.17
N ASN A 106 3.59 26.22 -32.17
CA ASN A 106 3.51 27.65 -32.44
C ASN A 106 4.75 28.19 -33.14
N LEU A 107 5.95 27.75 -32.73
CA LEU A 107 7.21 28.12 -33.37
C LEU A 107 7.26 27.64 -34.83
N GLN A 108 6.77 26.42 -35.10
CA GLN A 108 6.67 25.89 -36.46
C GLN A 108 5.77 26.76 -37.34
N ILE A 109 4.61 27.18 -36.83
CA ILE A 109 3.71 28.10 -37.56
C ILE A 109 4.40 29.44 -37.85
N SER A 110 5.12 30.00 -36.87
CA SER A 110 5.86 31.26 -37.07
C SER A 110 6.98 31.13 -38.12
N LEU A 111 7.69 29.99 -38.14
CA LEU A 111 8.71 29.69 -39.15
C LEU A 111 8.11 29.58 -40.55
N GLU A 112 6.98 28.90 -40.70
CA GLU A 112 6.27 28.78 -41.99
C GLU A 112 5.90 30.16 -42.54
N VAL A 113 5.36 31.06 -41.70
CA VAL A 113 5.03 32.44 -42.10
C VAL A 113 6.26 33.22 -42.53
N LEU A 114 7.37 33.14 -41.78
CA LEU A 114 8.61 33.83 -42.15
C LEU A 114 9.19 33.33 -43.47
N SER A 115 9.19 32.01 -43.69
CA SER A 115 9.67 31.40 -44.93
C SER A 115 8.83 31.76 -46.16
N ALA A 116 7.57 32.18 -45.96
CA ALA A 116 6.69 32.64 -47.03
C ALA A 116 6.86 34.13 -47.35
N LEU A 117 7.64 34.87 -46.57
CA LEU A 117 7.96 36.30 -46.77
C LEU A 117 9.31 36.50 -47.48
N GLU A 118 10.09 35.44 -47.66
CA GLU A 118 11.30 35.38 -48.52
C GLU A 118 10.93 35.01 -49.96
#